data_AF-G0J007-F1
#
_entry.id   AF-G0J007-F1
#
_cell.length_a   1.000
_cell.length_b   1.000
_cell.length_c   1.000
_cell.angle_alpha   90.00
_cell.angle_beta   90.00
_cell.angle_gamma   90.00
#
_symmetry.space_group_name_H-M   'P 1'
#
loop_
_entity.id
_entity.type
_entity.pdbx_description
1 polymer ?
#
loop_
_entity_poly.entity_id
_entity_poly.type
_entity_poly.pdbx_seq_one_letter_code
_entity_poly.pdbx_strand_id
1 'polypeptide(L)'
;MSYLFVYGTLRRGFDHPMADLLARSAEFFTSAYCQGLLYDLGPYPVFTYSNLPEVSVIGDVYLLHNEHEVLKVLDEYEGIGEDLETGINYERLKLEVFSEEGIKISAWAYLYLGTLDHLKPIVGGDYLKYFSSLNN
;
A
#
# COMPACT_ATOMS: atom_id res chain seq x y z
N MET A 1 6.13 10.10 15.95
CA MET A 1 5.60 10.35 14.59
C MET A 1 5.47 9.01 13.92
N SER A 2 4.31 8.75 13.34
CA SER A 2 3.96 7.45 12.78
C SER A 2 3.63 7.61 11.32
N TYR A 3 4.25 6.80 10.47
CA TYR A 3 4.09 6.88 9.03
C TYR A 3 3.35 5.67 8.50
N LEU A 4 2.53 5.88 7.48
CA LEU A 4 1.85 4.85 6.71
C LEU A 4 2.29 4.97 5.25
N PHE A 5 2.75 3.88 4.67
CA PHE A 5 3.05 3.75 3.25
C PHE A 5 1.89 3.07 2.55
N VAL A 6 1.36 3.72 1.52
CA VAL A 6 0.26 3.20 0.69
C VAL A 6 0.68 3.14 -0.77
N TYR A 7 0.32 2.05 -1.45
CA TYR A 7 0.79 1.75 -2.81
C TYR A 7 -0.34 1.56 -3.83
N GLY A 8 -1.60 1.66 -3.39
CA GLY A 8 -2.80 1.37 -4.19
C GLY A 8 -3.85 2.47 -4.17
N THR A 9 -5.11 2.09 -3.99
CA THR A 9 -6.30 2.97 -4.04
C THR A 9 -6.35 4.03 -2.94
N LEU A 10 -5.50 3.91 -1.90
CA LEU A 10 -5.33 4.91 -0.85
C LEU A 10 -4.34 6.03 -1.24
N ARG A 11 -3.64 5.90 -2.38
CA ARG A 11 -2.73 6.94 -2.89
C ARG A 11 -3.49 8.15 -3.38
N ARG A 12 -2.79 9.30 -3.40
CA ARG A 12 -3.32 10.51 -4.02
C ARG A 12 -3.55 10.28 -5.51
N GLY A 13 -4.75 10.63 -6.00
CA GLY A 13 -5.13 10.46 -7.41
C GLY A 13 -6.17 9.37 -7.66
N PHE A 14 -6.51 8.56 -6.65
CA PHE A 14 -7.70 7.71 -6.69
C PHE A 14 -8.88 8.41 -6.03
N ASP A 15 -10.05 8.33 -6.67
CA ASP A 15 -11.33 8.76 -6.09
C ASP A 15 -11.93 7.57 -5.31
N HIS A 16 -11.42 7.36 -4.09
CA HIS A 16 -11.87 6.28 -3.22
C HIS A 16 -12.24 6.84 -1.84
N PRO A 17 -13.41 6.48 -1.25
CA PRO A 17 -13.85 7.02 0.04
C PRO A 17 -12.83 6.85 1.18
N MET A 18 -12.03 5.78 1.13
CA MET A 18 -10.98 5.53 2.12
C MET A 18 -9.75 6.45 1.94
N ALA A 19 -9.46 6.88 0.72
CA ALA A 19 -8.42 7.89 0.47
C ALA A 19 -8.82 9.25 1.09
N ASP A 20 -10.10 9.61 1.01
CA ASP A 20 -10.65 10.80 1.67
C ASP A 20 -10.59 10.70 3.20
N LEU A 21 -10.92 9.54 3.76
CA LEU A 21 -10.80 9.29 5.20
C LEU A 21 -9.34 9.43 5.66
N LEU A 22 -8.41 8.81 4.93
CA LEU A 22 -6.98 8.90 5.21
C LEU A 22 -6.50 10.35 5.12
N ALA A 23 -6.90 11.10 4.09
CA ALA A 23 -6.52 12.50 3.91
C ALA A 23 -7.04 13.43 5.01
N ARG A 24 -8.11 13.06 5.73
CA ARG A 24 -8.63 13.82 6.89
C ARG A 24 -7.89 13.50 8.18
N SER A 25 -7.36 12.29 8.31
CA SER A 25 -6.76 11.77 9.55
C SER A 25 -5.24 11.66 9.49
N ALA A 26 -4.65 11.93 8.32
CA ALA A 26 -3.22 11.90 8.06
C ALA A 26 -2.82 12.99 7.07
N GLU A 27 -1.56 13.42 7.15
CA GLU A 27 -0.98 14.41 6.25
C GLU A 27 -0.07 13.71 5.22
N PHE A 28 -0.21 14.06 3.93
CA PHE A 28 0.75 13.57 2.94
C PHE A 28 2.15 14.08 3.27
N PHE A 29 3.09 13.15 3.44
CA PHE A 29 4.48 13.46 3.79
C PHE A 29 5.38 13.50 2.56
N THR A 30 5.45 12.41 1.78
CA THR A 30 6.29 12.34 0.58
C THR A 30 5.91 11.15 -0.30
N SER A 31 6.29 11.19 -1.58
CA SER A 31 6.32 10.00 -2.44
C SER A 31 7.52 9.13 -2.06
N ALA A 32 7.34 7.82 -2.02
CA ALA A 32 8.38 6.89 -1.63
C ALA A 32 8.31 5.57 -2.41
N TYR A 33 9.34 4.76 -2.25
CA TYR A 33 9.38 3.40 -2.76
C TYR A 33 9.95 2.42 -1.74
N CYS A 34 9.59 1.16 -1.87
CA CYS A 34 10.22 0.06 -1.14
C CYS A 34 10.47 -1.13 -2.06
N GLN A 35 11.35 -2.03 -1.64
CA GLN A 35 11.61 -3.26 -2.36
C GLN A 35 10.41 -4.21 -2.24
N GLY A 36 9.94 -4.71 -3.37
CA GLY A 36 8.81 -5.63 -3.41
C GLY A 36 8.11 -5.73 -4.75
N LEU A 37 7.17 -6.67 -4.81
CA LEU A 37 6.39 -6.96 -6.00
C LEU A 37 4.95 -6.49 -5.78
N LEU A 38 4.40 -5.88 -6.83
CA LEU A 38 3.03 -5.45 -6.87
C LEU A 38 2.26 -6.32 -7.88
N TYR A 39 1.09 -6.78 -7.50
CA TYR A 39 0.23 -7.60 -8.33
C TYR A 39 -1.17 -6.99 -8.44
N ASP A 40 -1.83 -7.27 -9.55
CA ASP A 40 -3.21 -6.89 -9.79
C ASP A 40 -4.15 -7.99 -9.31
N LEU A 41 -4.96 -7.69 -8.28
CA LEU A 41 -6.04 -8.57 -7.80
C LEU A 41 -7.37 -8.27 -8.52
N GLY A 42 -7.43 -7.23 -9.36
CA GLY A 42 -8.64 -6.72 -10.00
C GLY A 42 -9.07 -5.38 -9.38
N PRO A 43 -9.84 -5.39 -8.28
CA PRO A 43 -10.38 -4.15 -7.70
C PRO A 43 -9.31 -3.28 -7.01
N TYR A 44 -8.20 -3.87 -6.57
CA TYR A 44 -7.09 -3.18 -5.91
C TYR A 44 -5.79 -3.98 -6.09
N PRO A 45 -4.61 -3.36 -5.93
CA PRO A 45 -3.35 -4.08 -6.03
C PRO A 45 -3.00 -4.76 -4.71
N VAL A 46 -2.19 -5.81 -4.79
CA VAL A 46 -1.60 -6.45 -3.63
C VAL A 46 -0.08 -6.35 -3.67
N PHE A 47 0.50 -6.10 -2.51
CA PHE A 47 1.94 -5.94 -2.32
C PHE A 47 2.49 -7.11 -1.54
N THR A 48 3.61 -7.64 -1.99
CA THR A 48 4.43 -8.57 -1.22
C THR A 48 5.89 -8.13 -1.22
N TYR A 49 6.59 -8.46 -0.14
CA TYR A 49 8.00 -8.12 -0.02
C TYR A 49 8.85 -8.97 -1.00
N SER A 50 9.88 -8.35 -1.57
CA SER A 50 10.84 -9.00 -2.47
C SER A 50 12.24 -8.46 -2.17
N ASN A 51 13.23 -9.35 -2.20
CA ASN A 51 14.64 -8.99 -2.07
C ASN A 51 15.31 -8.67 -3.42
N LEU A 52 14.54 -8.61 -4.52
CA LEU A 52 15.08 -8.34 -5.85
C LEU A 52 15.35 -6.84 -6.02
N PRO A 53 16.62 -6.40 -6.18
CA PRO A 53 16.98 -4.97 -6.13
C PRO A 53 16.31 -4.10 -7.20
N GLU A 54 15.97 -4.71 -8.33
CA GLU A 54 15.39 -4.05 -9.51
C GLU A 54 13.86 -3.90 -9.41
N VAL A 55 13.23 -4.46 -8.38
CA VAL A 55 11.78 -4.47 -8.24
C VAL A 55 11.39 -3.64 -7.02
N SER A 56 10.87 -2.45 -7.30
CA SER A 56 10.36 -1.55 -6.28
C SER A 56 8.88 -1.30 -6.48
N VAL A 57 8.18 -1.06 -5.38
CA VAL A 57 6.80 -0.59 -5.35
C VAL A 57 6.81 0.89 -5.02
N ILE A 58 6.14 1.66 -5.86
CA ILE A 58 5.98 3.11 -5.73
C ILE A 58 4.69 3.39 -4.98
N GLY A 59 4.79 4.24 -3.97
CA GLY A 59 3.68 4.62 -3.13
C GLY A 59 3.86 6.01 -2.52
N ASP A 60 2.93 6.33 -1.63
CA ASP A 60 2.88 7.60 -0.93
C ASP A 60 3.00 7.33 0.57
N VAL A 61 3.73 8.19 1.27
CA VAL A 61 3.86 8.15 2.73
C VAL A 61 2.98 9.23 3.33
N TYR A 62 2.20 8.84 4.33
CA TYR A 62 1.36 9.72 5.13
C TYR A 62 1.84 9.74 6.58
N LEU A 63 1.89 10.93 7.17
CA LEU A 63 2.07 11.12 8.61
C LEU A 63 0.72 10.99 9.30
N LEU A 64 0.59 10.01 10.18
CA LEU A 64 -0.63 9.75 10.94
C LEU A 64 -0.72 10.69 12.15
N HIS A 65 -1.83 11.41 12.29
CA HIS A 65 -2.07 12.27 13.47
C HIS A 65 -2.42 11.44 14.71
N ASN A 66 -3.26 10.41 14.54
CA ASN A 66 -3.61 9.46 15.58
C ASN A 66 -3.38 8.04 15.05
N GLU A 67 -2.16 7.53 15.28
CA GLU A 67 -1.74 6.20 14.78
C GLU A 67 -2.79 5.15 15.10
N HIS A 68 -3.16 4.98 16.37
CA HIS A 68 -4.04 3.90 16.81
C HIS A 68 -5.42 3.93 16.16
N GLU A 69 -6.06 5.09 16.04
CA GLU A 69 -7.40 5.19 15.43
C GLU A 69 -7.37 4.94 13.94
N VAL A 70 -6.41 5.55 13.21
CA VAL A 70 -6.31 5.38 11.76
C VAL A 70 -5.97 3.93 11.42
N LEU A 71 -4.99 3.37 12.12
CA LEU A 71 -4.55 1.99 11.96
C LEU A 71 -5.66 0.99 12.25
N LYS A 72 -6.48 1.23 13.27
CA LYS A 72 -7.63 0.38 13.57
C LYS A 72 -8.67 0.38 12.45
N VAL A 73 -9.03 1.56 11.93
CA VAL A 73 -10.00 1.68 10.83
C VAL A 73 -9.48 1.00 9.56
N LEU A 74 -8.18 1.15 9.27
CA LEU A 74 -7.56 0.50 8.12
C LEU A 74 -7.45 -1.02 8.31
N ASP A 75 -7.15 -1.50 9.52
CA ASP A 75 -7.13 -2.94 9.81
C ASP A 75 -8.52 -3.57 9.61
N GLU A 76 -9.57 -2.90 10.07
CA GLU A 76 -10.96 -3.32 9.85
C GLU A 76 -11.33 -3.29 8.36
N TYR A 77 -10.89 -2.27 7.61
CA TYR A 77 -11.14 -2.15 6.19
C TYR A 77 -10.43 -3.22 5.35
N GLU A 78 -9.17 -3.52 5.66
CA GLU A 78 -8.36 -4.54 4.98
C GLU A 78 -8.67 -5.96 5.48
N GLY A 79 -9.56 -6.11 6.48
CA GLY A 79 -9.96 -7.41 7.03
C GLY A 79 -8.87 -8.11 7.84
N ILE A 80 -7.95 -7.37 8.45
CA ILE A 80 -6.89 -7.95 9.28
C ILE A 80 -7.53 -8.66 10.50
N GLY A 81 -7.22 -9.95 10.65
CA GLY A 81 -7.67 -10.75 11.78
C GLY A 81 -9.07 -11.32 11.66
N GLU A 82 -9.74 -11.12 10.51
CA GLU A 82 -10.94 -11.85 10.16
C GLU A 82 -10.57 -13.16 9.45
N ASP A 83 -11.22 -14.26 9.85
CA ASP A 83 -11.12 -15.54 9.15
C ASP A 83 -11.98 -15.44 7.89
N LEU A 84 -11.46 -14.71 6.89
CA LEU A 84 -12.17 -14.42 5.67
C LEU A 84 -12.33 -15.73 4.88
N GLU A 85 -13.57 -16.13 4.59
CA GLU A 85 -13.87 -17.27 3.71
C GLU A 85 -13.23 -17.12 2.31
N THR A 86 -12.84 -15.89 1.94
CA THR A 86 -12.19 -15.55 0.68
C THR A 86 -10.70 -15.95 0.62
N GLY A 87 -10.06 -16.25 1.75
CA GLY A 87 -8.63 -16.61 1.84
C GLY A 87 -7.66 -15.45 1.54
N ILE A 88 -8.17 -14.22 1.48
CA ILE A 88 -7.38 -12.99 1.28
C ILE A 88 -6.91 -12.55 2.66
N ASN A 89 -5.63 -12.81 2.97
CA ASN A 89 -5.05 -12.42 4.24
C ASN A 89 -4.11 -11.24 4.05
N TYR A 90 -4.30 -10.19 4.84
CA TYR A 90 -3.36 -9.09 4.97
C TYR A 90 -2.67 -9.11 6.32
N GLU A 91 -1.42 -8.67 6.34
CA GLU A 91 -0.68 -8.40 7.56
C GLU A 91 -0.13 -6.99 7.51
N ARG A 92 -0.27 -6.24 8.61
CA ARG A 92 0.36 -4.94 8.74
C ARG A 92 1.74 -5.09 9.36
N LEU A 93 2.76 -4.65 8.63
CA LEU A 93 4.16 -4.67 9.07
C LEU A 93 4.80 -3.29 8.95
N LYS A 94 5.82 -3.03 9.77
CA LYS A 94 6.71 -1.88 9.54
C LYS A 94 7.80 -2.29 8.56
N LEU A 95 7.91 -1.54 7.48
CA LEU A 95 8.99 -1.66 6.51
C LEU A 95 9.76 -0.36 6.38
N GLU A 96 10.92 -0.49 5.76
CA GLU A 96 11.77 0.64 5.40
C GLU A 96 11.41 1.07 3.98
N VAL A 97 10.93 2.30 3.87
CA VAL A 97 10.63 2.95 2.59
C VAL A 97 11.63 4.08 2.37
N PHE A 98 11.90 4.39 1.11
CA PHE A 98 12.85 5.41 0.70
C PHE A 98 12.10 6.49 -0.06
N SER A 99 12.21 7.73 0.41
CA SER A 99 11.74 8.89 -0.36
C SER A 99 12.52 9.03 -1.68
N GLU A 100 12.01 9.87 -2.59
CA GLU A 100 12.74 10.22 -3.83
C GLU A 100 14.14 10.82 -3.57
N GLU A 101 14.33 11.47 -2.43
CA GLU A 101 15.62 12.03 -2.00
C GLU A 101 16.56 10.99 -1.35
N GLY A 102 16.14 9.73 -1.26
CA GLY A 102 16.90 8.65 -0.62
C GLY A 102 16.81 8.64 0.91
N ILE A 103 15.99 9.50 1.51
CA ILE A 103 15.73 9.49 2.96
C ILE A 103 14.96 8.22 3.33
N LYS A 104 15.49 7.50 4.30
CA LYS A 104 14.91 6.27 4.85
C LYS A 104 13.84 6.60 5.89
N ILE A 105 12.66 6.02 5.72
CA ILE A 105 11.49 6.23 6.59
C ILE A 105 10.98 4.85 7.04
N SER A 106 10.72 4.69 8.34
CA SER A 106 10.02 3.51 8.84
C SER A 106 8.52 3.77 8.81
N ALA A 107 7.79 3.01 8.00
CA ALA A 107 6.36 3.19 7.79
C ALA A 107 5.63 1.85 7.93
N TRP A 108 4.40 1.90 8.44
CA TRP A 108 3.47 0.80 8.35
C TRP A 108 3.06 0.58 6.89
N ALA A 109 2.92 -0.65 6.44
CA ALA A 109 2.15 -0.97 5.24
C ALA A 109 1.43 -2.31 5.42
N TYR A 110 0.48 -2.53 4.53
CA TYR A 110 -0.31 -3.75 4.43
C TYR A 110 0.35 -4.65 3.41
N LEU A 111 0.68 -5.89 3.79
CA LEU A 111 1.25 -6.89 2.92
C LEU A 111 0.24 -8.00 2.73
N TYR A 112 0.14 -8.49 1.51
CA TYR A 112 -0.71 -9.62 1.18
C TYR A 112 0.02 -10.94 1.45
N LEU A 113 -0.64 -11.81 2.21
CA LEU A 113 -0.17 -13.14 2.61
C LEU A 113 -0.84 -14.29 1.83
N GLY A 114 -1.80 -13.98 0.96
CA GLY A 114 -2.48 -15.00 0.16
C GLY A 114 -1.66 -15.51 -1.03
N THR A 115 -2.21 -16.49 -1.75
CA THR A 115 -1.57 -17.08 -2.93
C THR A 115 -1.48 -16.08 -4.08
N LEU A 116 -0.32 -16.04 -4.74
CA LEU A 116 -0.02 -15.12 -5.85
C LEU A 116 -0.04 -15.81 -7.24
N ASP A 117 -0.17 -17.13 -7.31
CA ASP A 117 0.03 -17.96 -8.51
C ASP A 117 -0.84 -17.56 -9.73
N HIS A 118 -1.98 -16.91 -9.48
CA HIS A 118 -2.92 -16.48 -10.53
C HIS A 118 -2.94 -14.97 -10.75
N LEU A 119 -2.15 -14.21 -10.00
CA LEU A 119 -2.18 -12.75 -10.06
C LEU A 119 -1.21 -12.24 -11.11
N LYS A 120 -1.64 -11.20 -11.83
CA LYS A 120 -0.82 -10.57 -12.85
C LYS A 120 0.15 -9.60 -12.18
N PRO A 121 1.47 -9.74 -12.37
CA PRO A 121 2.42 -8.79 -11.84
C PRO A 121 2.27 -7.43 -12.54
N ILE A 122 2.30 -6.36 -11.73
CA ILE A 122 2.31 -4.98 -12.21
C ILE A 122 3.76 -4.57 -12.42
N VAL A 123 4.22 -4.68 -13.67
CA VAL A 123 5.58 -4.32 -14.05
C VAL A 123 5.81 -2.83 -13.80
N GLY A 124 6.91 -2.51 -13.11
CA GLY A 124 7.25 -1.14 -12.71
C GLY A 124 6.68 -0.68 -11.37
N GLY A 125 5.86 -1.51 -10.70
CA GLY A 125 5.45 -1.33 -9.31
C GLY A 125 4.66 -0.05 -9.00
N ASP A 126 4.09 0.60 -10.00
CA ASP A 126 3.32 1.84 -9.85
C ASP A 126 1.86 1.59 -10.24
N TYR A 127 1.00 1.42 -9.23
CA TYR A 127 -0.42 1.15 -9.46
C TYR A 127 -1.14 2.29 -10.19
N LEU A 128 -0.78 3.56 -9.90
CA LEU A 128 -1.42 4.71 -10.54
C LEU A 128 -1.22 4.68 -12.06
N LYS A 129 0.02 4.41 -12.49
CA LYS A 129 0.34 4.27 -13.92
C LYS A 129 -0.34 3.06 -14.54
N TYR A 130 -0.33 1.92 -13.85
CA TYR A 130 -0.98 0.71 -14.34
C TYR A 130 -2.50 0.91 -14.51
N PHE A 131 -3.19 1.43 -13.50
CA PHE A 131 -4.62 1.69 -13.55
C PHE A 131 -4.99 2.69 -14.65
N SER A 132 -4.19 3.75 -14.83
CA SER A 132 -4.39 4.71 -15.91
C SER A 132 -4.26 4.07 -17.30
N SER A 133 -3.37 3.10 -17.46
CA SER A 133 -3.18 2.39 -18.74
C SER A 133 -4.31 1.42 -19.10
N LEU A 134 -5.09 0.95 -18.11
CA LEU A 134 -6.23 0.06 -18.33
C LEU A 134 -7.51 0.80 -18.73
N ASN A 135 -7.61 2.08 -18.38
CA ASN A 135 -8.78 2.93 -18.63
C ASN A 135 -8.62 3.81 -19.89
N ASN A 136 -7.61 3.55 -20.71
CA ASN A 136 -7.25 4.31 -21.92
C ASN A 136 -7.36 3.43 -23.15
#